data_AF-A0A5S3YM61-F1
#
_entry.id   AF-A0A5S3YM61-F1
#
_cell.length_a   1.000
_cell.length_b   1.000
_cell.length_c   1.000
_cell.angle_alpha   90.00
_cell.angle_beta   90.00
_cell.angle_gamma   90.00
#
_symmetry.space_group_name_H-M   'P 1'
#
loop_
_entity.id
_entity.type
_entity.pdbx_description
1 polymer ?
#
loop_
_entity_poly.entity_id
_entity_poly.type
_entity_poly.pdbx_seq_one_letter_code
_entity_poly.pdbx_strand_id
1 'polypeptide(L)' 'EAINMASLVPATYLNMDNELGSIEVGKIAHFSLLDDVFQVQHANLFGKQIF' A
#
# COMPACT_ATOMS: atom_id res chain seq x y z
N GLU A 1 6.02 1.02 12.07
CA GLU A 1 4.80 0.56 12.77
C GLU A 1 3.48 1.07 12.21
N ALA A 2 3.14 2.37 12.25
CA ALA A 2 1.82 2.85 11.80
C ALA A 2 1.45 2.44 10.35
N ILE A 3 2.42 2.52 9.42
CA ILE A 3 2.24 2.09 8.02
C ILE A 3 1.92 0.60 7.95
N ASN A 4 2.65 -0.25 8.68
CA ASN A 4 2.43 -1.70 8.69
C ASN A 4 1.03 -2.05 9.22
N MET A 5 0.57 -1.37 10.27
CA MET A 5 -0.79 -1.56 10.80
C MET A 5 -1.89 -1.19 9.79
N ALA A 6 -1.63 -0.24 8.91
CA ALA A 6 -2.55 0.18 7.85
C ALA A 6 -2.41 -0.61 6.54
N SER A 7 -1.39 -1.46 6.40
CA SER A 7 -1.07 -2.15 5.14
C SER A 7 -0.75 -3.64 5.35
N LEU A 8 0.48 -3.99 5.73
CA LEU A 8 0.94 -5.37 5.84
C LEU A 8 0.12 -6.20 6.83
N VAL A 9 -0.17 -5.64 8.02
CA VAL A 9 -0.90 -6.35 9.08
C VAL A 9 -2.27 -6.83 8.62
N PRO A 10 -3.18 -5.98 8.10
CA PRO A 10 -4.45 -6.45 7.57
C PRO A 10 -4.29 -7.37 6.36
N ALA A 11 -3.27 -7.18 5.51
CA ALA A 11 -2.99 -8.09 4.39
C ALA A 11 -2.66 -9.51 4.89
N THR A 12 -1.81 -9.64 5.91
CA THR A 12 -1.48 -10.93 6.53
C THR A 12 -2.71 -11.55 7.19
N TYR A 13 -3.53 -10.78 7.92
CA TYR A 13 -4.77 -11.29 8.52
C TYR A 13 -5.76 -11.85 7.49
N LEU A 14 -5.75 -11.31 6.27
CA LEU A 14 -6.60 -11.76 5.16
C LEU A 14 -5.89 -12.78 4.24
N ASN A 15 -4.66 -13.22 4.56
CA ASN A 15 -3.81 -14.08 3.73
C ASN A 15 -3.57 -13.51 2.32
N MET A 16 -3.51 -12.19 2.19
CA MET A 16 -3.23 -11.48 0.93
C MET A 16 -1.83 -10.85 0.92
N ASP A 17 -1.00 -11.10 1.93
CA ASP A 17 0.34 -10.52 2.08
C ASP A 17 1.31 -10.95 0.98
N ASN A 18 1.06 -12.07 0.28
CA ASN A 18 1.80 -12.45 -0.92
C ASN A 18 1.52 -11.54 -2.13
N GLU A 19 0.38 -10.83 -2.13
CA GLU A 19 -0.09 -10.01 -3.25
C GLU A 19 -0.08 -8.51 -2.95
N LEU A 20 -0.30 -8.10 -1.69
CA LEU A 20 -0.42 -6.70 -1.27
C LEU A 20 0.07 -6.45 0.17
N GLY A 21 0.08 -5.18 0.58
CA GLY A 21 0.42 -4.78 1.95
C GLY A 21 1.89 -4.41 2.17
N SER A 22 2.78 -4.66 1.20
CA SER A 22 4.15 -4.14 1.18
C SER A 22 4.61 -3.84 -0.25
N ILE A 23 5.72 -3.12 -0.38
CA ILE A 23 6.33 -2.79 -1.67
C ILE A 23 7.47 -3.78 -1.92
N GLU A 24 7.18 -4.82 -2.69
CA GLU A 24 8.10 -5.89 -3.04
C GLU A 24 7.90 -6.31 -4.51
N VAL A 25 8.95 -6.83 -5.15
CA VAL A 25 8.88 -7.31 -6.53
C VAL A 25 7.89 -8.47 -6.63
N GLY A 26 6.98 -8.41 -7.61
CA GLY A 26 5.96 -9.44 -7.84
C GLY A 26 4.61 -9.16 -7.19
N LYS A 27 4.52 -8.17 -6.27
CA LYS A 27 3.24 -7.75 -5.68
C LYS A 27 2.48 -6.78 -6.58
N ILE A 28 1.18 -6.66 -6.33
CA ILE A 28 0.33 -5.72 -7.04
C ILE A 28 0.79 -4.30 -6.70
N ALA A 29 0.94 -3.45 -7.72
CA ALA A 29 1.39 -2.07 -7.57
C ALA A 29 0.27 -1.15 -7.00
N HIS A 30 -0.13 -1.44 -5.76
CA HIS A 30 -1.01 -0.64 -4.93
C HIS A 30 -0.20 0.13 -3.89
N PHE A 31 -0.15 1.44 -4.01
CA PHE A 31 0.52 2.30 -3.04
C PHE A 31 -0.05 3.71 -3.06
N SER A 32 0.20 4.44 -1.98
CA SER A 32 -0.14 5.85 -1.86
C SER A 32 1.10 6.63 -1.45
N LEU A 33 1.24 7.84 -1.98
CA LEU A 33 2.26 8.79 -1.54
C LEU A 33 1.60 9.82 -0.63
N LEU A 34 2.22 10.08 0.51
CA LEU A 34 1.80 11.10 1.47
C LEU A 34 2.94 12.09 1.68
N ASP A 35 2.60 13.34 1.99
CA ASP A 35 3.57 14.35 2.42
C ASP A 35 3.83 14.28 3.94
N ASP A 36 4.71 15.15 4.43
CA ASP A 36 5.12 15.21 5.85
C ASP A 36 3.98 15.63 6.80
N VAL A 37 2.85 16.11 6.26
CA VAL A 37 1.64 16.46 7.01
C VAL A 37 0.49 15.45 6.78
N PHE A 38 0.83 14.26 6.26
CA PHE A 38 -0.09 13.14 6.03
C PHE A 38 -1.21 13.43 5.03
N GLN A 39 -1.03 14.39 4.12
CA GLN A 39 -1.93 14.58 2.99
C GLN A 39 -1.55 13.63 1.86
N VAL A 40 -2.53 12.90 1.33
CA VAL A 40 -2.33 12.04 0.16
C VAL A 40 -2.02 12.92 -1.04
N GLN A 41 -0.89 12.66 -1.68
CA GLN A 41 -0.46 13.33 -2.91
C GLN A 41 -0.80 12.48 -4.14
N HIS A 42 -0.69 11.16 -4.01
CA HIS A 42 -0.97 10.21 -5.08
C HIS A 42 -1.57 8.91 -4.55
N ALA A 43 -2.43 8.26 -5.33
CA ALA A 43 -2.83 6.88 -5.13
C ALA A 43 -2.73 6.10 -6.45
N ASN A 44 -2.06 4.95 -6.39
CA ASN A 44 -1.92 4.04 -7.50
C ASN A 44 -2.68 2.75 -7.23
N LEU A 45 -3.53 2.35 -8.19
CA LEU A 45 -4.17 1.04 -8.24
C LEU A 45 -3.77 0.34 -9.53
N PHE A 46 -3.35 -0.93 -9.43
CA PHE A 46 -2.85 -1.73 -10.54
C PHE A 46 -1.79 -1.01 -11.39
N GLY A 47 -0.90 -0.24 -10.76
CA GLY A 47 0.15 0.53 -11.44
C GLY A 47 -0.35 1.78 -12.18
N LYS A 48 -1.64 2.12 -12.07
CA LYS A 48 -2.24 3.33 -12.63
C LYS A 48 -2.54 4.34 -11.54
N GLN A 49 -2.12 5.58 -11.74
CA GLN A 49 -2.51 6.70 -10.89
C GLN A 49 -4.00 7.00 -11.06
N ILE A 50 -4.71 6.98 -9.95
CA ILE A 50 -6.16 7.28 -9.86
C ILE A 50 -6.46 8.55 -9.08
N PHE A 51 -5.47 9.03 -8.31
CA PHE A 51 -5.46 10.29 -7.58
C PHE A 51 -4.04 10.83 -7.69
#